data_AF-A0A484B4S8-F1
#
_entry.id   AF-A0A484B4S8-F1
#
_cell.length_a   1.000
_cell.length_b   1.000
_cell.length_c   1.000
_cell.angle_alpha   90.00
_cell.angle_beta   90.00
_cell.angle_gamma   90.00
#
_symmetry.space_group_name_H-M   'P 1'
#
loop_
_entity.id
_entity.type
_entity.pdbx_description
1 polymer ?
#
loop_
_entity_poly.entity_id
_entity_poly.type
_entity_poly.pdbx_seq_one_letter_code
_entity_poly.pdbx_strand_id
1 'polypeptide(L)'
;MDAYIRNELTVDSDLTLDQAAQHSVKLILWLLDCQEQMQVGQPKHLELSHTDIECMFKATLYLFECHAQHGDKLVEAVLMQCIQAHASIRQFYNIIETDRKQYIQELCANIINGTRNGHIHAPLLYQMHKAYAELQPEWSIIKDMDWSAIARNRANNTTLDAATAMELNVHTLQMRQLVRRICRLSTMQDIKIALARSMQLIRNCDLWLQLFREPQESLLYTRCYMLRQMICDMLNEGGTACSASVCFVHNIYNFVASDSGSGNLSRLYCWLMHVRFAGALGSYLQDYWQHQRVLQHLQLDDMQCSTMELPLDEMLYLTHLLLKPKSPCRSQFYGQLKSLPSPVLAQLTDLLNKVAYVYS
;
A
#
# COMPACT_ATOMS: atom_id res chain seq x y z
N MET A 1 -17.58 10.23 -6.87
CA MET A 1 -16.93 11.38 -7.52
C MET A 1 -17.91 12.18 -8.34
N ASP A 2 -18.74 11.54 -9.15
CA ASP A 2 -19.83 12.17 -9.90
C ASP A 2 -20.62 13.24 -9.12
N ALA A 3 -21.16 12.90 -7.94
CA ALA A 3 -21.86 13.87 -7.09
C ALA A 3 -20.97 15.05 -6.64
N TYR A 4 -19.69 14.82 -6.36
CA TYR A 4 -18.76 15.88 -5.99
C TYR A 4 -18.49 16.82 -7.18
N ILE A 5 -18.27 16.27 -8.37
CA ILE A 5 -18.05 17.06 -9.59
C ILE A 5 -19.29 17.91 -9.90
N ARG A 6 -20.50 17.36 -9.77
CA ARG A 6 -21.73 18.10 -10.06
C ARG A 6 -22.05 19.20 -9.05
N ASN A 7 -21.72 19.00 -7.78
CA ASN A 7 -22.19 19.87 -6.70
C ASN A 7 -21.15 20.89 -6.24
N GLU A 8 -19.86 20.57 -6.36
CA GLU A 8 -18.77 21.34 -5.73
C GLU A 8 -17.82 21.96 -6.75
N LEU A 9 -17.86 21.54 -8.02
CA LEU A 9 -16.96 22.07 -9.04
C LEU A 9 -17.67 23.06 -9.95
N THR A 10 -17.34 24.33 -9.76
CA THR A 10 -17.56 25.41 -10.72
C THR A 10 -16.23 26.14 -10.95
N VAL A 11 -15.97 26.51 -12.20
CA VAL A 11 -14.89 27.44 -12.54
C VAL A 11 -15.58 28.74 -12.94
N ASP A 12 -15.58 29.69 -12.00
CA ASP A 12 -16.04 31.04 -12.22
C ASP A 12 -14.96 32.03 -11.75
N SER A 13 -15.21 33.33 -11.96
CA SER A 13 -14.28 34.39 -11.55
C SER A 13 -14.05 34.46 -10.04
N ASP A 14 -14.91 33.83 -9.25
CA ASP A 14 -14.91 33.88 -7.79
C ASP A 14 -14.15 32.69 -7.17
N LEU A 15 -13.72 31.72 -7.99
CA LEU A 15 -12.91 30.59 -7.54
C LEU A 15 -11.59 31.07 -6.95
N THR A 16 -11.45 30.92 -5.63
CA THR A 16 -10.24 31.32 -4.93
C THR A 16 -9.13 30.28 -5.10
N LEU A 17 -7.87 30.73 -4.98
CA LEU A 17 -6.70 29.83 -5.04
C LEU A 17 -6.78 28.68 -4.03
N ASP A 18 -7.28 28.94 -2.82
CA ASP A 18 -7.38 27.91 -1.77
C ASP A 18 -8.44 26.84 -2.12
N GLN A 19 -9.60 27.27 -2.61
CA GLN A 19 -10.64 26.35 -3.11
C GLN A 19 -10.14 25.55 -4.31
N ALA A 20 -9.52 26.21 -5.29
CA ALA A 20 -8.92 25.54 -6.44
C ALA A 20 -7.87 24.52 -6.03
N ALA A 21 -7.03 24.84 -5.03
CA ALA A 21 -6.03 23.91 -4.49
C ALA A 21 -6.68 22.70 -3.80
N GLN A 22 -7.69 22.91 -2.94
CA GLN A 22 -8.41 21.84 -2.27
C GLN A 22 -9.10 20.90 -3.28
N HIS A 23 -9.76 21.46 -4.28
CA HIS A 23 -10.39 20.69 -5.37
C HIS A 23 -9.34 19.91 -6.15
N SER A 24 -8.23 20.58 -6.50
CA SER A 24 -7.16 20.00 -7.31
C SER A 24 -6.49 18.82 -6.62
N VAL A 25 -6.18 18.92 -5.31
CA VAL A 25 -5.65 17.80 -4.53
C VAL A 25 -6.56 16.59 -4.63
N LYS A 26 -7.87 16.78 -4.40
CA LYS A 26 -8.83 15.69 -4.40
C LYS A 26 -8.95 15.03 -5.78
N LEU A 27 -9.02 15.83 -6.84
CA LEU A 27 -9.18 15.34 -8.22
C LEU A 27 -7.91 14.67 -8.74
N ILE A 28 -6.73 15.25 -8.52
CA ILE A 28 -5.46 14.67 -8.95
C ILE A 28 -5.24 13.32 -8.27
N LEU A 29 -5.43 13.25 -6.95
CA LEU A 29 -5.28 11.99 -6.22
C LEU A 29 -6.25 10.91 -6.72
N TRP A 30 -7.47 11.29 -7.08
CA TRP A 30 -8.46 10.38 -7.64
C TRP A 30 -8.10 9.92 -9.05
N LEU A 31 -7.73 10.84 -9.95
CA LEU A 31 -7.33 10.52 -11.32
C LEU A 31 -6.09 9.62 -11.35
N LEU A 32 -5.08 9.94 -10.55
CA LEU A 32 -3.87 9.12 -10.40
C LEU A 32 -4.21 7.72 -9.86
N ASP A 33 -5.14 7.60 -8.90
CA ASP A 33 -5.62 6.30 -8.39
C ASP A 33 -6.34 5.48 -9.48
N CYS A 34 -7.10 6.13 -10.35
CA CYS A 34 -7.75 5.49 -11.50
C CYS A 34 -6.72 5.06 -12.56
N GLN A 35 -5.75 5.92 -12.88
CA GLN A 35 -4.68 5.62 -13.84
C GLN A 35 -3.83 4.44 -13.39
N GLU A 36 -3.44 4.39 -12.11
CA GLU A 36 -2.70 3.26 -11.57
C GLU A 36 -3.50 1.95 -11.65
N GLN A 37 -4.80 2.00 -11.37
CA GLN A 37 -5.67 0.82 -11.47
C GLN A 37 -5.77 0.31 -12.91
N MET A 38 -5.76 1.21 -13.91
CA MET A 38 -5.74 0.85 -15.33
C MET A 38 -4.38 0.31 -15.78
N GLN A 39 -3.27 0.79 -15.22
CA GLN A 39 -1.91 0.36 -15.59
C GLN A 39 -1.49 -0.96 -14.92
N VAL A 40 -1.87 -1.16 -13.66
CA VAL A 40 -1.43 -2.29 -12.82
C VAL A 40 -2.47 -3.40 -12.78
N GLY A 41 -3.75 -3.04 -12.87
CA GLY A 41 -4.84 -4.00 -12.87
C GLY A 41 -4.70 -4.93 -14.05
N GLN A 42 -4.84 -6.24 -13.84
CA GLN A 42 -5.16 -7.10 -14.98
C GLN A 42 -6.44 -6.51 -15.59
N PRO A 43 -6.44 -6.11 -16.88
CA PRO A 43 -7.59 -5.43 -17.50
C PRO A 43 -8.85 -6.30 -17.54
N LYS A 44 -8.83 -7.52 -16.99
CA LYS A 44 -9.98 -8.38 -16.78
C LYS A 44 -10.88 -7.95 -15.62
N HIS A 45 -10.41 -7.10 -14.69
CA HIS A 45 -11.12 -6.85 -13.42
C HIS A 45 -11.63 -5.42 -13.22
N LEU A 46 -11.04 -4.42 -13.87
CA LEU A 46 -11.49 -3.03 -13.75
C LEU A 46 -12.56 -2.74 -14.81
N GLU A 47 -13.80 -2.53 -14.40
CA GLU A 47 -14.90 -2.14 -15.29
C GLU A 47 -15.27 -0.70 -15.01
N LEU A 48 -15.24 0.15 -16.04
CA LEU A 48 -15.64 1.55 -15.94
C LEU A 48 -17.03 1.73 -16.53
N SER A 49 -17.88 2.45 -15.81
CA SER A 49 -19.15 2.92 -16.36
C SER A 49 -18.92 4.14 -17.26
N HIS A 50 -19.93 4.49 -18.07
CA HIS A 50 -19.90 5.74 -18.84
C HIS A 50 -19.74 6.97 -17.94
N THR A 51 -20.39 6.96 -16.77
CA THR A 51 -20.31 8.04 -15.78
C THR A 51 -18.90 8.18 -15.21
N ASP A 52 -18.18 7.07 -14.99
CA ASP A 52 -16.79 7.12 -14.52
C ASP A 52 -15.89 7.82 -15.53
N ILE A 53 -16.02 7.44 -16.81
CA ILE A 53 -15.25 8.04 -17.92
C ILE A 53 -15.55 9.53 -18.04
N GLU A 54 -16.84 9.91 -17.99
CA GLU A 54 -17.26 11.30 -18.03
C GLU A 54 -16.71 12.10 -16.84
N CYS A 55 -16.73 11.54 -15.64
CA CYS A 55 -16.13 12.16 -14.45
C CYS A 55 -14.63 12.38 -14.63
N MET A 56 -13.91 11.40 -15.19
CA MET A 56 -12.47 11.53 -15.41
C MET A 56 -12.15 12.67 -16.38
N PHE A 57 -12.94 12.79 -17.45
CA PHE A 57 -12.79 13.86 -18.43
C PHE A 57 -13.12 15.22 -17.83
N LYS A 58 -14.25 15.34 -17.12
CA LYS A 58 -14.63 16.60 -16.43
C LYS A 58 -13.60 17.02 -15.39
N ALA A 59 -13.08 16.08 -14.60
CA ALA A 59 -12.04 16.36 -13.62
C ALA A 59 -10.76 16.85 -14.29
N THR A 60 -10.34 16.21 -15.38
CA THR A 60 -9.15 16.61 -16.13
C THR A 60 -9.32 18.01 -16.73
N LEU A 61 -10.46 18.27 -17.37
CA LEU A 61 -10.82 19.58 -17.91
C LEU A 61 -10.77 20.66 -16.82
N TYR A 62 -11.41 20.40 -15.67
CA TYR A 62 -11.43 21.31 -14.52
C TYR A 62 -10.01 21.64 -14.03
N LEU A 63 -9.15 20.63 -13.90
CA LEU A 63 -7.77 20.82 -13.48
C LEU A 63 -6.97 21.69 -14.46
N PHE A 64 -7.22 21.54 -15.77
CA PHE A 64 -6.57 22.35 -16.80
C PHE A 64 -7.03 23.81 -16.72
N GLU A 65 -8.32 24.06 -16.45
CA GLU A 65 -8.87 25.40 -16.26
C GLU A 65 -8.30 26.07 -14.99
N CYS A 66 -8.30 25.37 -13.85
CA CYS A 66 -7.73 25.91 -12.61
C CYS A 66 -6.24 26.24 -12.76
N HIS A 67 -5.48 25.38 -13.45
CA HIS A 67 -4.08 25.65 -13.73
C HIS A 67 -3.90 26.83 -14.69
N ALA A 68 -4.73 26.96 -15.73
CA ALA A 68 -4.71 28.12 -16.62
C ALA A 68 -5.00 29.44 -15.88
N GLN A 69 -5.90 29.42 -14.89
CA GLN A 69 -6.28 30.61 -14.11
C GLN A 69 -5.23 31.01 -13.06
N HIS A 70 -4.61 30.03 -12.38
CA HIS A 70 -3.77 30.29 -11.20
C HIS A 70 -2.28 29.96 -11.38
N GLY A 71 -1.91 29.21 -12.42
CA GLY A 71 -0.53 28.85 -12.76
C GLY A 71 0.23 28.18 -11.61
N ASP A 72 1.53 28.50 -11.50
CA ASP A 72 2.45 27.92 -10.50
C ASP A 72 1.98 28.09 -9.05
N LYS A 73 1.23 29.15 -8.75
CA LYS A 73 0.68 29.38 -7.40
C LYS A 73 -0.26 28.25 -6.97
N LEU A 74 -1.01 27.68 -7.92
CA LEU A 74 -1.86 26.51 -7.66
C LEU A 74 -0.99 25.29 -7.36
N VAL A 75 0.07 25.08 -8.14
CA VAL A 75 0.97 23.93 -7.96
C VAL A 75 1.59 23.97 -6.57
N GLU A 76 2.11 25.13 -6.14
CA GLU A 76 2.66 25.32 -4.80
C GLU A 76 1.63 25.06 -3.70
N ALA A 77 0.42 25.63 -3.82
CA ALA A 77 -0.65 25.44 -2.84
C ALA A 77 -1.07 23.97 -2.72
N VAL A 78 -1.23 23.27 -3.85
CA VAL A 78 -1.58 21.84 -3.89
C VAL A 78 -0.48 20.99 -3.25
N LEU A 79 0.79 21.29 -3.53
CA LEU A 79 1.92 20.59 -2.92
C LEU A 79 1.91 20.81 -1.40
N MET A 80 1.72 22.03 -0.91
CA MET A 80 1.65 22.31 0.54
C MET A 80 0.55 21.51 1.25
N GLN A 81 -0.58 21.28 0.58
CA GLN A 81 -1.69 20.50 1.13
C GLN A 81 -1.49 18.97 1.02
N CYS A 82 -0.59 18.47 0.16
CA CYS A 82 -0.43 17.05 -0.11
C CYS A 82 1.03 16.58 -0.16
N ILE A 83 1.74 16.72 0.97
CA ILE A 83 3.17 16.36 1.12
C ILE A 83 3.48 14.93 0.65
N GLN A 84 2.55 14.01 0.84
CA GLN A 84 2.79 12.57 0.62
C GLN A 84 2.77 12.16 -0.87
N ALA A 85 2.29 13.03 -1.76
CA ALA A 85 2.17 12.77 -3.19
C ALA A 85 2.88 13.83 -4.06
N HIS A 86 3.84 14.57 -3.49
CA HIS A 86 4.55 15.66 -4.16
C HIS A 86 5.11 15.28 -5.53
N ALA A 87 5.84 14.17 -5.62
CA ALA A 87 6.47 13.73 -6.86
C ALA A 87 5.44 13.50 -7.97
N SER A 88 4.35 12.79 -7.64
CA SER A 88 3.29 12.44 -8.58
C SER A 88 2.46 13.65 -9.01
N ILE A 89 2.14 14.54 -8.08
CA ILE A 89 1.43 15.81 -8.36
C ILE A 89 2.29 16.69 -9.26
N ARG A 90 3.59 16.79 -8.98
CA ARG A 90 4.52 17.57 -9.80
C ARG A 90 4.68 16.99 -11.19
N GLN A 91 4.78 15.66 -11.30
CA GLN A 91 4.79 14.98 -12.59
C GLN A 91 3.52 15.26 -13.39
N PHE A 92 2.34 15.21 -12.76
CA PHE A 92 1.06 15.52 -13.39
C PHE A 92 1.06 16.94 -14.00
N TYR A 93 1.43 17.96 -13.21
CA TYR A 93 1.48 19.34 -13.71
C TYR A 93 2.56 19.55 -14.78
N ASN A 94 3.74 18.93 -14.64
CA ASN A 94 4.78 19.00 -15.66
C ASN A 94 4.30 18.46 -17.00
N ILE A 95 3.56 17.34 -17.01
CA ILE A 95 3.00 16.77 -18.25
C ILE A 95 1.96 17.72 -18.86
N ILE A 96 1.11 18.32 -18.03
CA ILE A 96 0.07 19.24 -18.51
C ILE A 96 0.65 20.54 -19.06
N GLU A 97 1.75 21.03 -18.49
CA GLU A 97 2.44 22.21 -19.00
C GLU A 97 3.17 21.95 -20.31
N THR A 98 3.74 20.74 -20.46
CA THR A 98 4.56 20.39 -21.62
C THR A 98 3.74 19.90 -22.80
N ASP A 99 2.78 18.99 -22.58
CA ASP A 99 1.96 18.43 -23.66
C ASP A 99 0.60 17.92 -23.13
N ARG A 100 -0.39 18.82 -23.07
CA ARG A 100 -1.79 18.49 -22.73
C ARG A 100 -2.40 17.42 -23.65
N LYS A 101 -2.02 17.43 -24.94
CA LYS A 101 -2.56 16.48 -25.92
C LYS A 101 -2.07 15.07 -25.63
N GLN A 102 -0.79 14.93 -25.28
CA GLN A 102 -0.22 13.66 -24.85
C GLN A 102 -0.96 13.13 -23.60
N TYR A 103 -1.21 13.95 -22.59
CA TYR A 103 -1.97 13.51 -21.41
C TYR A 103 -3.36 12.97 -21.76
N ILE A 104 -4.10 13.68 -22.63
CA ILE A 104 -5.43 13.29 -23.08
C ILE A 104 -5.37 11.95 -23.86
N GLN A 105 -4.38 11.79 -24.73
CA GLN A 105 -4.16 10.54 -25.47
C GLN A 105 -3.84 9.37 -24.54
N GLU A 106 -2.97 9.57 -23.55
CA GLU A 106 -2.61 8.57 -22.55
C GLU A 106 -3.83 8.18 -21.70
N LEU A 107 -4.65 9.15 -21.28
CA LEU A 107 -5.89 8.88 -20.55
C LEU A 107 -6.84 7.99 -21.37
N CYS A 108 -7.05 8.32 -22.64
CA CYS A 108 -7.90 7.52 -23.55
C CYS A 108 -7.32 6.12 -23.79
N ALA A 109 -6.00 6.00 -24.00
CA ALA A 109 -5.33 4.72 -24.19
C ALA A 109 -5.43 3.83 -22.95
N ASN A 110 -5.26 4.41 -21.75
CA ASN A 110 -5.39 3.71 -20.47
C ASN A 110 -6.82 3.19 -20.26
N ILE A 111 -7.84 3.95 -20.63
CA ILE A 111 -9.24 3.48 -20.56
C ILE A 111 -9.45 2.28 -21.48
N ILE A 112 -8.95 2.31 -22.71
CA ILE A 112 -9.18 1.23 -23.69
C ILE A 112 -8.41 -0.05 -23.32
N ASN A 113 -7.15 0.11 -22.92
CA ASN A 113 -6.25 -1.03 -22.70
C ASN A 113 -6.22 -1.54 -21.26
N GLY A 114 -6.50 -0.66 -20.30
CA GLY A 114 -6.44 -0.93 -18.87
C GLY A 114 -7.76 -1.35 -18.22
N THR A 115 -8.85 -1.44 -18.99
CA THR A 115 -10.17 -1.82 -18.47
C THR A 115 -10.77 -3.03 -19.18
N ARG A 116 -11.72 -3.67 -18.49
CA ARG A 116 -12.49 -4.81 -18.98
C ARG A 116 -13.38 -4.33 -20.09
N ASN A 117 -13.22 -4.96 -21.25
CA ASN A 117 -13.91 -4.58 -22.47
C ASN A 117 -13.69 -3.11 -22.89
N GLY A 118 -12.60 -2.46 -22.49
CA GLY A 118 -12.40 -1.02 -22.72
C GLY A 118 -12.56 -0.51 -24.16
N HIS A 119 -12.32 -1.37 -25.15
CA HIS A 119 -12.62 -1.12 -26.57
C HIS A 119 -14.07 -0.67 -26.85
N ILE A 120 -15.04 -1.09 -26.03
CA ILE A 120 -16.45 -0.68 -26.18
C ILE A 120 -16.66 0.80 -25.89
N HIS A 121 -15.72 1.45 -25.20
CA HIS A 121 -15.80 2.86 -24.87
C HIS A 121 -15.26 3.77 -25.97
N ALA A 122 -14.59 3.25 -27.00
CA ALA A 122 -14.04 4.07 -28.08
C ALA A 122 -15.10 4.97 -28.76
N PRO A 123 -16.34 4.52 -29.06
CA PRO A 123 -17.38 5.39 -29.58
C PRO A 123 -17.79 6.50 -28.61
N LEU A 124 -17.86 6.23 -27.30
CA LEU A 124 -18.16 7.22 -26.27
C LEU A 124 -17.07 8.30 -26.21
N LEU A 125 -15.80 7.87 -26.14
CA LEU A 125 -14.64 8.77 -26.12
C LEU A 125 -14.64 9.67 -27.37
N TYR A 126 -14.89 9.08 -28.54
CA TYR A 126 -15.03 9.82 -29.78
C TYR A 126 -16.23 10.78 -29.77
N GLN A 127 -17.38 10.44 -29.18
CA GLN A 127 -18.50 11.38 -29.12
C GLN A 127 -18.20 12.58 -28.21
N MET A 128 -17.51 12.34 -27.10
CA MET A 128 -17.20 13.37 -26.13
C MET A 128 -16.25 14.43 -26.68
N HIS A 129 -15.30 14.10 -27.58
CA HIS A 129 -14.27 15.05 -28.02
C HIS A 129 -14.83 16.40 -28.49
N LYS A 130 -15.98 16.40 -29.17
CA LYS A 130 -16.54 17.63 -29.75
C LYS A 130 -16.93 18.62 -28.66
N ALA A 131 -17.68 18.18 -27.65
CA ALA A 131 -18.13 19.05 -26.57
C ALA A 131 -16.97 19.61 -25.74
N TYR A 132 -15.92 18.80 -25.52
CA TYR A 132 -14.74 19.25 -24.78
C TYR A 132 -13.82 20.12 -25.64
N ALA A 133 -13.72 19.87 -26.95
CA ALA A 133 -12.93 20.69 -27.87
C ALA A 133 -13.50 22.09 -28.08
N GLU A 134 -14.81 22.28 -27.88
CA GLU A 134 -15.45 23.60 -27.85
C GLU A 134 -15.00 24.44 -26.64
N LEU A 135 -14.61 23.79 -25.54
CA LEU A 135 -14.10 24.45 -24.33
C LEU A 135 -12.58 24.61 -24.38
N GLN A 136 -11.86 23.55 -24.73
CA GLN A 136 -10.40 23.50 -24.80
C GLN A 136 -9.95 22.78 -26.09
N PRO A 137 -9.31 23.47 -27.05
CA PRO A 137 -8.99 22.90 -28.37
C PRO A 137 -8.15 21.62 -28.35
N GLU A 138 -7.35 21.38 -27.30
CA GLU A 138 -6.49 20.21 -27.15
C GLU A 138 -7.27 18.90 -27.12
N TRP A 139 -8.52 18.91 -26.67
CA TRP A 139 -9.40 17.73 -26.66
C TRP A 139 -9.79 17.24 -28.05
N SER A 140 -9.61 18.07 -29.08
CA SER A 140 -9.81 17.66 -30.48
C SER A 140 -8.91 16.50 -30.90
N ILE A 141 -7.78 16.29 -30.21
CA ILE A 141 -6.82 15.20 -30.49
C ILE A 141 -7.46 13.81 -30.46
N ILE A 142 -8.53 13.63 -29.69
CA ILE A 142 -9.28 12.38 -29.57
C ILE A 142 -9.87 11.95 -30.93
N LYS A 143 -10.22 12.90 -31.79
CA LYS A 143 -10.72 12.64 -33.13
C LYS A 143 -9.67 11.93 -34.01
N ASP A 144 -8.41 12.27 -33.80
CA ASP A 144 -7.28 11.82 -34.63
C ASP A 144 -6.62 10.55 -34.06
N MET A 145 -7.16 9.97 -32.99
CA MET A 145 -6.62 8.75 -32.38
C MET A 145 -6.92 7.51 -33.23
N ASP A 146 -5.87 6.73 -33.52
CA ASP A 146 -6.03 5.40 -34.12
C ASP A 146 -6.41 4.37 -33.04
N TRP A 147 -7.73 4.28 -32.78
CA TRP A 147 -8.32 3.32 -31.85
C TRP A 147 -7.95 1.87 -32.15
N SER A 148 -7.75 1.54 -33.43
CA SER A 148 -7.39 0.19 -33.87
C SER A 148 -5.92 -0.14 -33.57
N ALA A 149 -5.02 0.83 -33.66
CA ALA A 149 -3.63 0.66 -33.21
C ALA A 149 -3.54 0.53 -31.69
N ILE A 150 -4.29 1.34 -30.94
CA ILE A 150 -4.33 1.30 -29.47
C ILE A 150 -4.78 -0.08 -28.99
N ALA A 151 -5.84 -0.64 -29.59
CA ALA A 151 -6.34 -1.96 -29.25
C ALA A 151 -5.39 -3.11 -29.64
N ARG A 152 -4.60 -2.96 -30.73
CA ARG A 152 -3.62 -3.98 -31.16
C ARG A 152 -2.41 -4.08 -30.22
N ASN A 153 -1.94 -2.95 -29.68
CA ASN A 153 -0.85 -2.94 -28.69
C ASN A 153 -1.18 -3.78 -27.45
N ARG A 154 -2.46 -3.90 -27.09
CA ARG A 154 -2.93 -4.79 -26.01
C ARG A 154 -2.67 -6.28 -26.30
N ALA A 155 -2.97 -6.74 -27.52
CA ALA A 155 -2.86 -8.15 -27.91
C ALA A 155 -1.40 -8.64 -27.93
N ASN A 156 -0.48 -7.76 -28.30
CA ASN A 156 0.95 -8.09 -28.36
C ASN A 156 1.59 -8.15 -26.97
N ASN A 157 1.17 -7.28 -26.03
CA ASN A 157 1.72 -7.27 -24.67
C ASN A 157 1.11 -8.34 -23.74
N THR A 158 -0.07 -8.89 -24.06
CA THR A 158 -0.75 -9.87 -23.18
C THR A 158 -0.26 -11.31 -23.31
N THR A 159 0.46 -11.65 -24.37
CA THR A 159 0.86 -13.05 -24.66
C THR A 159 2.14 -13.50 -23.97
N LEU A 160 2.98 -12.57 -23.47
CA LEU A 160 4.28 -12.89 -22.86
C LEU A 160 4.27 -12.85 -21.31
N ASP A 161 3.44 -12.01 -20.69
CA ASP A 161 3.50 -11.72 -19.24
C ASP A 161 2.45 -12.44 -18.36
N ALA A 162 1.47 -13.12 -18.95
CA ALA A 162 0.25 -13.50 -18.25
C ALA A 162 0.36 -14.72 -17.30
N ALA A 163 1.28 -15.65 -17.54
CA ALA A 163 1.34 -16.92 -16.78
C ALA A 163 2.22 -16.83 -15.53
N THR A 164 3.31 -16.08 -15.57
CA THR A 164 4.27 -15.90 -14.45
C THR A 164 3.88 -14.78 -13.48
N ALA A 165 3.08 -13.81 -13.91
CA ALA A 165 2.59 -12.72 -13.07
C ALA A 165 1.34 -13.07 -12.25
N MET A 166 0.62 -14.15 -12.56
CA MET A 166 -0.78 -14.32 -12.13
C MET A 166 -0.96 -14.59 -10.62
N GLU A 167 -0.09 -15.38 -10.00
CA GLU A 167 -0.20 -15.74 -8.56
C GLU A 167 0.43 -14.67 -7.64
N LEU A 168 1.52 -14.04 -8.09
CA LEU A 168 2.16 -12.90 -7.41
C LEU A 168 1.28 -11.63 -7.44
N ASN A 169 0.40 -11.48 -8.43
CA ASN A 169 -0.40 -10.27 -8.61
C ASN A 169 -1.64 -10.20 -7.70
N VAL A 170 -2.24 -11.32 -7.28
CA VAL A 170 -3.47 -11.27 -6.46
C VAL A 170 -3.22 -10.66 -5.09
N HIS A 171 -2.18 -11.08 -4.38
CA HIS A 171 -1.83 -10.51 -3.07
C HIS A 171 -1.40 -9.05 -3.19
N THR A 172 -0.69 -8.68 -4.25
CA THR A 172 -0.31 -7.29 -4.51
C THR A 172 -1.56 -6.43 -4.78
N LEU A 173 -2.52 -6.91 -5.58
CA LEU A 173 -3.78 -6.20 -5.82
C LEU A 173 -4.60 -6.05 -4.56
N GLN A 174 -4.74 -7.11 -3.76
CA GLN A 174 -5.45 -7.07 -2.48
C GLN A 174 -4.79 -6.10 -1.49
N MET A 175 -3.46 -6.14 -1.39
CA MET A 175 -2.70 -5.20 -0.58
C MET A 175 -2.93 -3.76 -1.06
N ARG A 176 -2.79 -3.48 -2.35
CA ARG A 176 -2.99 -2.12 -2.89
C ARG A 176 -4.41 -1.62 -2.66
N GLN A 177 -5.43 -2.47 -2.81
CA GLN A 177 -6.81 -2.14 -2.47
C GLN A 177 -6.98 -1.82 -0.98
N LEU A 178 -6.36 -2.60 -0.09
CA LEU A 178 -6.39 -2.35 1.34
C LEU A 178 -5.75 -1.00 1.68
N VAL A 179 -4.55 -0.73 1.16
CA VAL A 179 -3.83 0.53 1.35
C VAL A 179 -4.67 1.72 0.88
N ARG A 180 -5.27 1.63 -0.32
CA ARG A 180 -6.18 2.66 -0.82
C ARG A 180 -7.36 2.90 0.10
N ARG A 181 -8.00 1.84 0.61
CA ARG A 181 -9.15 1.97 1.52
C ARG A 181 -8.76 2.61 2.85
N ILE A 182 -7.66 2.19 3.45
CA ILE A 182 -7.17 2.74 4.72
C ILE A 182 -6.78 4.22 4.53
N CYS A 183 -6.00 4.53 3.50
CA CYS A 183 -5.49 5.88 3.27
C CYS A 183 -6.50 6.85 2.64
N ARG A 184 -7.74 6.42 2.38
CA ARG A 184 -8.87 7.31 2.05
C ARG A 184 -9.48 8.00 3.26
N LEU A 185 -9.14 7.53 4.47
CA LEU A 185 -9.63 8.12 5.71
C LEU A 185 -9.01 9.49 5.95
N SER A 186 -9.80 10.40 6.51
CA SER A 186 -9.48 11.82 6.56
C SER A 186 -8.42 12.19 7.61
N THR A 187 -8.26 11.37 8.66
CA THR A 187 -7.34 11.67 9.77
C THR A 187 -6.34 10.55 10.00
N MET A 188 -5.16 10.92 10.52
CA MET A 188 -4.12 9.95 10.90
C MET A 188 -4.61 8.97 11.97
N GLN A 189 -5.49 9.43 12.86
CA GLN A 189 -6.08 8.58 13.90
C GLN A 189 -7.01 7.52 13.31
N ASP A 190 -7.86 7.91 12.35
CA ASP A 190 -8.74 6.96 11.66
C ASP A 190 -7.93 5.92 10.88
N ILE A 191 -6.84 6.35 10.24
CA ILE A 191 -5.88 5.47 9.57
C ILE A 191 -5.28 4.47 10.56
N LYS A 192 -4.80 4.95 11.74
CA LYS A 192 -4.23 4.08 12.79
C LYS A 192 -5.25 3.05 13.27
N ILE A 193 -6.50 3.46 13.52
CA ILE A 193 -7.59 2.57 13.95
C ILE A 193 -7.92 1.54 12.87
N ALA A 194 -8.06 1.95 11.62
CA ALA A 194 -8.38 1.06 10.51
C ALA A 194 -7.25 0.05 10.24
N LEU A 195 -6.01 0.48 10.35
CA LEU A 195 -4.83 -0.39 10.26
C LEU A 195 -4.84 -1.44 11.38
N ALA A 196 -5.01 -1.01 12.63
CA ALA A 196 -5.07 -1.91 13.79
C ALA A 196 -6.16 -2.99 13.64
N ARG A 197 -7.38 -2.58 13.24
CA ARG A 197 -8.48 -3.51 12.95
C ARG A 197 -8.15 -4.46 11.79
N SER A 198 -7.52 -3.96 10.74
CA SER A 198 -7.13 -4.77 9.59
C SER A 198 -6.10 -5.84 9.98
N MET A 199 -5.12 -5.50 10.82
CA MET A 199 -4.11 -6.44 11.33
C MET A 199 -4.72 -7.56 12.18
N GLN A 200 -5.82 -7.30 12.88
CA GLN A 200 -6.56 -8.32 13.64
C GLN A 200 -7.36 -9.26 12.73
N LEU A 201 -7.98 -8.71 11.68
CA LEU A 201 -8.88 -9.46 10.81
C LEU A 201 -8.15 -10.23 9.70
N ILE A 202 -7.06 -9.67 9.17
CA ILE A 202 -6.32 -10.24 8.04
C ILE A 202 -5.20 -11.13 8.57
N ARG A 203 -5.49 -12.43 8.64
CA ARG A 203 -4.54 -13.47 9.07
C ARG A 203 -3.43 -13.77 8.05
N ASN A 204 -3.61 -13.36 6.80
CA ASN A 204 -2.66 -13.65 5.74
C ASN A 204 -1.44 -12.71 5.80
N CYS A 205 -0.32 -13.21 6.33
CA CYS A 205 0.95 -12.48 6.34
C CYS A 205 1.49 -12.15 4.95
N ASP A 206 1.27 -12.97 3.92
CA ASP A 206 1.75 -12.69 2.57
C ASP A 206 1.17 -11.38 2.01
N LEU A 207 -0.06 -11.03 2.37
CA LEU A 207 -0.69 -9.75 1.98
C LEU A 207 0.06 -8.58 2.59
N TRP A 208 0.34 -8.65 3.89
CA TRP A 208 1.16 -7.66 4.55
C TRP A 208 2.56 -7.64 3.91
N LEU A 209 3.09 -8.79 3.43
CA LEU A 209 4.42 -8.83 2.84
C LEU A 209 4.55 -7.93 1.62
N GLN A 210 3.47 -7.81 0.87
CA GLN A 210 3.44 -6.97 -0.30
C GLN A 210 3.63 -5.50 0.05
N LEU A 211 3.27 -5.04 1.26
CA LEU A 211 3.55 -3.67 1.67
C LEU A 211 5.02 -3.36 1.47
N PHE A 212 5.91 -4.23 1.91
CA PHE A 212 7.37 -4.06 1.89
C PHE A 212 7.99 -4.16 0.48
N ARG A 213 7.28 -4.82 -0.44
CA ARG A 213 7.70 -5.04 -1.83
C ARG A 213 7.18 -3.98 -2.80
N GLU A 214 6.34 -3.06 -2.34
CA GLU A 214 5.80 -2.01 -3.21
C GLU A 214 6.95 -1.17 -3.81
N PRO A 215 7.03 -1.03 -5.14
CA PRO A 215 8.12 -0.35 -5.84
C PRO A 215 8.09 1.16 -5.58
N GLN A 216 9.26 1.80 -5.60
CA GLN A 216 9.39 3.23 -5.26
C GLN A 216 8.69 4.15 -6.25
N GLU A 217 8.56 3.68 -7.49
CA GLU A 217 7.90 4.37 -8.60
C GLU A 217 6.37 4.33 -8.46
N SER A 218 5.83 3.47 -7.58
CA SER A 218 4.39 3.38 -7.36
C SER A 218 3.85 4.60 -6.60
N LEU A 219 2.69 5.08 -7.02
CA LEU A 219 1.91 6.09 -6.32
C LEU A 219 1.50 5.67 -4.90
N LEU A 220 1.43 4.36 -4.66
CA LEU A 220 1.15 3.82 -3.34
C LEU A 220 2.41 3.65 -2.48
N TYR A 221 3.61 3.89 -3.01
CA TYR A 221 4.84 3.67 -2.26
C TYR A 221 4.85 4.42 -0.93
N THR A 222 4.59 5.74 -0.95
CA THR A 222 4.57 6.57 0.26
C THR A 222 3.51 6.10 1.25
N ARG A 223 2.33 5.70 0.77
CA ARG A 223 1.24 5.18 1.60
C ARG A 223 1.59 3.83 2.22
N CYS A 224 2.15 2.92 1.43
CA CYS A 224 2.65 1.64 1.90
C CYS A 224 3.76 1.85 2.93
N TYR A 225 4.71 2.74 2.65
CA TYR A 225 5.80 3.09 3.55
C TYR A 225 5.25 3.63 4.88
N MET A 226 4.30 4.58 4.86
CA MET A 226 3.64 5.09 6.06
C MET A 226 3.01 3.96 6.87
N LEU A 227 2.23 3.08 6.24
CA LEU A 227 1.60 1.94 6.93
C LEU A 227 2.64 0.96 7.49
N ARG A 228 3.74 0.68 6.78
CA ARG A 228 4.87 -0.11 7.30
C ARG A 228 5.41 0.51 8.60
N GLN A 229 5.60 1.84 8.62
CA GLN A 229 6.09 2.54 9.81
C GLN A 229 5.10 2.43 10.96
N MET A 230 3.81 2.64 10.70
CA MET A 230 2.76 2.50 11.72
C MET A 230 2.70 1.08 12.31
N ILE A 231 2.85 0.03 11.49
CA ILE A 231 2.94 -1.36 11.97
C ILE A 231 4.14 -1.50 12.91
N CYS A 232 5.30 -0.98 12.51
CA CYS A 232 6.51 -1.02 13.34
C CYS A 232 6.33 -0.24 14.65
N ASP A 233 5.63 0.89 14.62
CA ASP A 233 5.35 1.69 15.82
C ASP A 233 4.40 0.95 16.76
N MET A 234 3.35 0.30 16.23
CA MET A 234 2.46 -0.55 17.02
C MET A 234 3.18 -1.76 17.65
N LEU A 235 4.23 -2.28 17.01
CA LEU A 235 5.09 -3.32 17.59
C LEU A 235 6.01 -2.77 18.68
N ASN A 236 6.56 -1.56 18.50
CA ASN A 236 7.44 -0.91 19.47
C ASN A 236 6.73 -0.31 20.69
N GLU A 237 5.40 -0.10 20.65
CA GLU A 237 4.58 0.31 21.81
C GLU A 237 4.48 -0.81 22.89
N GLY A 238 5.45 -1.75 22.93
CA GLY A 238 5.57 -3.04 23.64
C GLY A 238 5.56 -3.03 25.18
N GLY A 239 4.68 -2.26 25.80
CA GLY A 239 4.37 -2.36 27.24
C GLY A 239 2.87 -2.41 27.55
N THR A 240 2.04 -2.00 26.58
CA THR A 240 0.58 -2.10 26.58
C THR A 240 0.18 -2.66 25.22
N ALA A 241 0.45 -3.95 24.98
CA ALA A 241 0.26 -4.56 23.68
C ALA A 241 -1.17 -4.28 23.19
N CYS A 242 -1.29 -3.45 22.16
CA CYS A 242 -2.56 -3.29 21.49
C CYS A 242 -2.89 -4.65 20.87
N SER A 243 -4.13 -5.11 21.03
CA SER A 243 -4.59 -6.41 20.50
C SER A 243 -4.25 -6.63 19.02
N ALA A 244 -4.02 -5.56 18.25
CA ALA A 244 -3.53 -5.63 16.88
C ALA A 244 -2.09 -6.13 16.73
N SER A 245 -1.14 -5.71 17.58
CA SER A 245 0.26 -6.18 17.51
C SER A 245 0.37 -7.64 17.95
N VAL A 246 -0.38 -8.03 18.98
CA VAL A 246 -0.57 -9.43 19.40
C VAL A 246 -1.03 -10.29 18.22
N CYS A 247 -2.17 -9.93 17.61
CA CYS A 247 -2.72 -10.70 16.49
C CYS A 247 -1.73 -10.75 15.32
N PHE A 248 -1.02 -9.66 15.05
CA PHE A 248 -0.05 -9.61 13.97
C PHE A 248 1.15 -10.54 14.20
N VAL A 249 1.70 -10.57 15.41
CA VAL A 249 2.81 -11.47 15.76
C VAL A 249 2.34 -12.93 15.76
N HIS A 250 1.15 -13.22 16.28
CA HIS A 250 0.51 -14.54 16.15
C HIS A 250 0.37 -14.98 14.69
N ASN A 251 -0.04 -14.07 13.81
CA ASN A 251 -0.16 -14.36 12.39
C ASN A 251 1.20 -14.64 11.75
N ILE A 252 2.27 -13.93 12.16
CA ILE A 252 3.64 -14.23 11.73
C ILE A 252 4.01 -15.65 12.14
N TYR A 253 3.76 -16.03 13.39
CA TYR A 253 3.98 -17.41 13.87
C TYR A 253 3.22 -18.42 13.00
N ASN A 254 1.90 -18.27 12.85
CA ASN A 254 1.08 -19.17 12.04
C ASN A 254 1.60 -19.27 10.60
N PHE A 255 2.05 -18.16 10.03
CA PHE A 255 2.59 -18.12 8.67
C PHE A 255 3.86 -18.96 8.52
N VAL A 256 4.80 -18.87 9.47
CA VAL A 256 6.03 -19.68 9.43
C VAL A 256 5.89 -21.10 9.98
N ALA A 257 4.86 -21.37 10.79
CA ALA A 257 4.57 -22.69 11.34
C ALA A 257 3.70 -23.56 10.41
N SER A 258 2.86 -22.93 9.58
CA SER A 258 1.94 -23.64 8.67
C SER A 258 2.61 -24.29 7.45
N ASP A 259 3.83 -23.89 7.11
CA ASP A 259 4.57 -24.47 5.98
C ASP A 259 5.64 -25.44 6.49
N SER A 260 5.52 -26.71 6.10
CA SER A 260 6.54 -27.75 6.36
C SER A 260 7.75 -27.62 5.43
N GLY A 261 7.72 -26.68 4.47
CA GLY A 261 8.84 -26.32 3.59
C GLY A 261 9.54 -25.01 3.98
N SER A 262 10.69 -24.73 3.35
CA SER A 262 11.51 -23.53 3.60
C SER A 262 10.96 -22.23 2.96
N GLY A 263 9.78 -22.27 2.35
CA GLY A 263 9.23 -21.18 1.53
C GLY A 263 8.84 -19.97 2.37
N ASN A 264 7.96 -20.16 3.35
CA ASN A 264 7.49 -19.07 4.21
C ASN A 264 8.58 -18.51 5.11
N LEU A 265 9.51 -19.35 5.59
CA LEU A 265 10.66 -18.89 6.35
C LEU A 265 11.56 -17.97 5.52
N SER A 266 11.82 -18.34 4.25
CA SER A 266 12.61 -17.49 3.35
C SER A 266 11.93 -16.15 3.09
N ARG A 267 10.60 -16.15 2.96
CA ARG A 267 9.81 -14.91 2.81
C ARG A 267 9.85 -14.03 4.06
N LEU A 268 9.77 -14.60 5.26
CA LEU A 268 9.97 -13.87 6.51
C LEU A 268 11.39 -13.26 6.57
N TYR A 269 12.42 -13.98 6.10
CA TYR A 269 13.77 -13.41 6.04
C TYR A 269 13.87 -12.24 5.07
N CYS A 270 13.19 -12.28 3.92
CA CYS A 270 13.10 -11.10 3.05
C CYS A 270 12.49 -9.89 3.77
N TRP A 271 11.53 -10.12 4.66
CA TRP A 271 10.97 -9.07 5.52
C TRP A 271 11.94 -8.50 6.51
N LEU A 272 12.68 -9.37 7.18
CA LEU A 272 13.65 -8.97 8.19
C LEU A 272 14.88 -8.26 7.58
N MET A 273 15.02 -8.22 6.24
CA MET A 273 15.97 -7.31 5.58
C MET A 273 15.62 -5.83 5.81
N HIS A 274 14.36 -5.52 6.11
CA HIS A 274 13.96 -4.16 6.46
C HIS A 274 14.29 -3.86 7.92
N VAL A 275 15.36 -3.08 8.14
CA VAL A 275 15.94 -2.80 9.46
C VAL A 275 14.92 -2.33 10.50
N ARG A 276 13.99 -1.43 10.15
CA ARG A 276 12.97 -0.95 11.10
C ARG A 276 11.98 -2.03 11.50
N PHE A 277 11.59 -2.91 10.57
CA PHE A 277 10.72 -4.04 10.89
C PHE A 277 11.44 -5.08 11.75
N ALA A 278 12.67 -5.45 11.38
CA ALA A 278 13.50 -6.34 12.18
C ALA A 278 13.73 -5.80 13.60
N GLY A 279 14.03 -4.51 13.71
CA GLY A 279 14.16 -3.83 15.00
C GLY A 279 12.87 -3.85 15.81
N ALA A 280 11.73 -3.54 15.19
CA ALA A 280 10.44 -3.50 15.87
C ALA A 280 9.97 -4.88 16.35
N LEU A 281 10.11 -5.92 15.52
CA LEU A 281 9.82 -7.29 15.92
C LEU A 281 10.79 -7.77 17.02
N GLY A 282 12.06 -7.40 16.91
CA GLY A 282 13.08 -7.70 17.92
C GLY A 282 12.75 -7.05 19.27
N SER A 283 12.38 -5.76 19.28
CA SER A 283 11.93 -5.06 20.47
C SER A 283 10.69 -5.71 21.08
N TYR A 284 9.69 -6.05 20.27
CA TYR A 284 8.47 -6.73 20.75
C TYR A 284 8.80 -8.06 21.46
N LEU A 285 9.67 -8.88 20.86
CA LEU A 285 10.10 -10.15 21.47
C LEU A 285 10.93 -9.91 22.74
N GLN A 286 11.86 -8.94 22.71
CA GLN A 286 12.65 -8.58 23.88
C GLN A 286 11.75 -8.13 25.04
N ASP A 287 10.79 -7.25 24.76
CA ASP A 287 9.83 -6.75 25.75
C ASP A 287 8.99 -7.90 26.31
N TYR A 288 8.53 -8.84 25.46
CA TYR A 288 7.85 -10.04 25.92
C TYR A 288 8.69 -10.81 26.94
N TRP A 289 9.95 -11.10 26.63
CA TRP A 289 10.86 -11.82 27.54
C TRP A 289 11.16 -11.03 28.81
N GLN A 290 11.32 -9.71 28.72
CA GLN A 290 11.56 -8.84 29.87
C GLN A 290 10.36 -8.79 30.83
N HIS A 291 9.15 -8.75 30.30
CA HIS A 291 7.91 -8.67 31.08
C HIS A 291 7.41 -10.04 31.56
N GLN A 292 8.06 -11.13 31.15
CA GLN A 292 7.71 -12.47 31.56
C GLN A 292 8.11 -12.72 33.03
N ARG A 293 7.32 -12.16 33.95
CA ARG A 293 7.31 -12.49 35.39
C ARG A 293 7.18 -14.01 35.65
N VAL A 294 6.65 -14.72 34.66
CA VAL A 294 6.45 -16.18 34.62
C VAL A 294 7.78 -16.94 34.62
N LEU A 295 8.85 -16.41 34.04
CA LEU A 295 10.19 -17.04 34.09
C LEU A 295 10.77 -17.07 35.52
N GLN A 296 10.39 -16.13 36.39
CA GLN A 296 10.83 -16.15 37.79
C GLN A 296 10.10 -17.18 38.67
N HIS A 297 8.99 -17.78 38.20
CA HIS A 297 8.14 -18.69 39.00
C HIS A 297 7.76 -20.00 38.29
N LEU A 298 8.26 -20.26 37.08
CA LEU A 298 7.99 -21.49 36.32
C LEU A 298 8.66 -22.70 37.00
N GLN A 299 7.95 -23.35 37.93
CA GLN A 299 8.02 -24.80 38.03
C GLN A 299 7.43 -25.36 36.73
N LEU A 300 8.12 -26.33 36.13
CA LEU A 300 7.89 -26.82 34.76
C LEU A 300 6.44 -27.32 34.47
N ASP A 301 5.61 -27.52 35.50
CA ASP A 301 4.29 -28.16 35.37
C ASP A 301 3.11 -27.18 35.16
N ASP A 302 3.30 -25.86 35.36
CA ASP A 302 2.21 -24.87 35.29
C ASP A 302 2.14 -24.07 33.96
N MET A 303 2.50 -24.68 32.83
CA MET A 303 2.46 -24.02 31.51
C MET A 303 1.05 -23.65 31.00
N GLN A 304 -0.03 -24.00 31.71
CA GLN A 304 -1.40 -23.77 31.24
C GLN A 304 -2.08 -22.49 31.79
N CYS A 305 -1.45 -21.78 32.72
CA CYS A 305 -2.05 -20.58 33.33
C CYS A 305 -1.12 -19.38 33.26
N SER A 306 -0.84 -18.87 32.06
CA SER A 306 -0.33 -17.52 31.91
C SER A 306 -1.39 -16.63 31.28
N THR A 307 -1.68 -15.49 31.90
CA THR A 307 -2.52 -14.40 31.36
C THR A 307 -1.86 -13.67 30.20
N MET A 308 -0.96 -14.33 29.47
CA MET A 308 -0.22 -13.74 28.36
C MET A 308 -1.05 -13.79 27.09
N GLU A 309 -1.00 -12.71 26.32
CA GLU A 309 -1.79 -12.57 25.09
C GLU A 309 -1.28 -13.47 23.94
N LEU A 310 -0.03 -13.98 24.02
CA LEU A 310 0.55 -14.98 23.12
C LEU A 310 1.18 -16.17 23.88
N PRO A 311 0.99 -17.41 23.40
CA PRO A 311 1.60 -18.60 23.98
C PRO A 311 3.14 -18.59 23.97
N LEU A 312 3.74 -19.23 24.98
CA LEU A 312 5.20 -19.30 25.16
C LEU A 312 5.91 -20.01 24.00
N ASP A 313 5.33 -21.09 23.50
CA ASP A 313 5.86 -21.88 22.39
C ASP A 313 5.95 -21.06 21.09
N GLU A 314 4.96 -20.21 20.80
CA GLU A 314 4.98 -19.31 19.64
C GLU A 314 6.15 -18.32 19.71
N MET A 315 6.29 -17.66 20.86
CA MET A 315 7.33 -16.66 21.09
C MET A 315 8.71 -17.28 21.12
N LEU A 316 8.84 -18.48 21.68
CA LEU A 316 10.09 -19.25 21.69
C LEU A 316 10.49 -19.69 20.28
N TYR A 317 9.53 -20.15 19.47
CA TYR A 317 9.77 -20.52 18.07
C TYR A 317 10.21 -19.31 17.23
N LEU A 318 9.50 -18.18 17.30
CA LEU A 318 9.89 -16.96 16.59
C LEU A 318 11.27 -16.46 17.04
N THR A 319 11.55 -16.45 18.35
CA THR A 319 12.86 -16.08 18.89
C THR A 319 13.96 -16.98 18.33
N HIS A 320 13.74 -18.29 18.27
CA HIS A 320 14.66 -19.24 17.66
C HIS A 320 14.91 -18.94 16.17
N LEU A 321 13.85 -18.67 15.40
CA LEU A 321 13.97 -18.34 13.96
C LEU A 321 14.78 -17.08 13.70
N LEU A 322 14.62 -16.04 14.53
CA LEU A 322 15.37 -14.79 14.42
C LEU A 322 16.85 -14.97 14.80
N LEU A 323 17.19 -15.99 15.60
CA LEU A 323 18.56 -16.32 16.00
C LEU A 323 19.24 -17.34 15.09
N LYS A 324 18.52 -17.98 14.14
CA LYS A 324 19.11 -18.92 13.17
C LYS A 324 20.20 -18.23 12.32
N PRO A 325 21.26 -18.94 11.90
CA PRO A 325 22.36 -18.36 11.13
C PRO A 325 21.95 -17.61 9.84
N LYS A 326 20.85 -18.03 9.20
CA LYS A 326 20.33 -17.41 7.97
C LYS A 326 19.48 -16.16 8.21
N SER A 327 19.12 -15.86 9.46
CA SER A 327 18.34 -14.68 9.79
C SER A 327 19.18 -13.40 9.59
N PRO A 328 18.69 -12.42 8.80
CA PRO A 328 19.45 -11.20 8.52
C PRO A 328 19.57 -10.26 9.74
N CYS A 329 18.68 -10.40 10.73
CA CYS A 329 18.69 -9.59 11.94
C CYS A 329 19.38 -10.28 13.14
N ARG A 330 19.94 -11.48 12.94
CA ARG A 330 20.50 -12.32 14.01
C ARG A 330 21.43 -11.56 14.96
N SER A 331 22.44 -10.88 14.41
CA SER A 331 23.46 -10.21 15.22
C SER A 331 22.89 -9.06 16.05
N GLN A 332 22.00 -8.27 15.46
CA GLN A 332 21.31 -7.17 16.13
C GLN A 332 20.40 -7.71 17.24
N PHE A 333 19.57 -8.69 16.91
CA PHE A 333 18.61 -9.27 17.84
C PHE A 333 19.30 -10.01 19.00
N TYR A 334 20.39 -10.73 18.72
CA TYR A 334 21.21 -11.33 19.77
C TYR A 334 21.80 -10.28 20.72
N GLY A 335 22.25 -9.14 20.20
CA GLY A 335 22.70 -8.00 21.01
C GLY A 335 21.59 -7.45 21.91
N GLN A 336 20.37 -7.35 21.39
CA GLN A 336 19.19 -6.93 22.14
C GLN A 336 18.84 -7.90 23.28
N LEU A 337 18.78 -9.21 23.00
CA LEU A 337 18.49 -10.22 24.02
C LEU A 337 19.54 -10.26 25.13
N LYS A 338 20.81 -9.98 24.84
CA LYS A 338 21.86 -9.89 25.87
C LYS A 338 21.64 -8.80 26.91
N SER A 339 20.81 -7.80 26.60
CA SER A 339 20.46 -6.75 27.56
C SER A 339 19.38 -7.19 28.56
N LEU A 340 18.77 -8.37 28.37
CA LEU A 340 17.83 -8.94 29.33
C LEU A 340 18.52 -9.24 30.68
N PRO A 341 17.79 -9.15 31.80
CA PRO A 341 18.32 -9.52 33.11
C PRO A 341 18.89 -10.96 33.10
N SER A 342 20.04 -11.16 33.74
CA SER A 342 20.75 -12.45 33.77
C SER A 342 19.88 -13.68 34.06
N PRO A 343 18.93 -13.70 35.03
CA PRO A 343 18.11 -14.89 35.26
C PRO A 343 17.17 -15.20 34.09
N VAL A 344 16.60 -14.17 33.47
CA VAL A 344 15.71 -14.30 32.30
C VAL A 344 16.50 -14.80 31.10
N LEU A 345 17.67 -14.20 30.85
CA LEU A 345 18.54 -14.59 29.74
C LEU A 345 19.03 -16.03 29.85
N ALA A 346 19.43 -16.47 31.05
CA ALA A 346 19.89 -17.84 31.28
C ALA A 346 18.79 -18.87 30.98
N GLN A 347 17.57 -18.62 31.44
CA GLN A 347 16.44 -19.53 31.21
C GLN A 347 15.98 -19.53 29.75
N LEU A 348 15.92 -18.35 29.11
CA LEU A 348 15.65 -18.26 27.68
C LEU A 348 16.69 -19.04 26.87
N THR A 349 17.97 -18.97 27.25
CA THR A 349 19.04 -19.72 26.59
C THR A 349 18.84 -21.23 26.74
N ASP A 350 18.45 -21.72 27.92
CA ASP A 350 18.14 -23.14 28.13
C ASP A 350 16.95 -23.61 27.27
N LEU A 351 15.88 -22.82 27.23
CA LEU A 351 14.70 -23.09 26.39
C LEU A 351 15.05 -23.09 24.90
N LEU A 352 15.84 -22.12 24.45
CA LEU A 352 16.29 -22.04 23.06
C LEU A 352 17.21 -23.20 22.67
N ASN A 353 18.05 -23.70 23.59
CA ASN A 353 18.85 -24.90 23.34
C ASN A 353 17.99 -26.15 23.17
N LYS A 354 16.93 -26.30 23.98
CA LYS A 354 15.95 -27.38 23.86
C LYS A 354 15.20 -27.32 22.52
N VAL A 355 14.76 -26.12 22.12
CA VAL A 355 14.10 -25.90 20.82
C VAL A 355 15.04 -26.12 19.66
N ALA A 356 16.29 -25.66 19.75
CA ALA A 356 17.29 -25.92 18.72
C ALA A 356 17.50 -27.43 18.50
N TYR A 357 17.47 -28.24 19.55
CA TYR A 357 17.57 -29.69 19.44
C TYR A 357 16.36 -30.34 18.73
N VAL A 358 15.17 -29.72 18.81
CA VAL A 358 13.94 -30.25 18.19
C VAL A 358 13.77 -29.79 16.74
N TYR A 359 14.19 -28.56 16.40
CA TYR A 359 13.91 -27.90 15.12
C TYR A 359 15.13 -27.68 14.21
N SER A 360 16.30 -28.22 14.59
CA SER A 360 17.54 -28.19 13.79
C SER A 360 18.01 -29.62 13.56
#